data_AF-A0A660VMC9-F1
#
_entry.id   AF-A0A660VMC9-F1
#
_cell.length_a   1.000
_cell.length_b   1.000
_cell.length_c   1.000
_cell.angle_alpha   90.00
_cell.angle_beta   90.00
_cell.angle_gamma   90.00
#
_symmetry.space_group_name_H-M   'P 1'
#
loop_
_entity.id
_entity.type
_entity.pdbx_description
1 polymer ?
#
loop_
_entity_poly.entity_id
_entity_poly.type
_entity_poly.pdbx_seq_one_letter_code
_entity_poly.pdbx_strand_id
1 'polypeptide(L)'
;MASKRRVRSAAGCRAGPGVRTRRAARTEAGSPGACLSGIVGVVSVPVPRSVALAEGSAAIVNDLSDQPLSVPPRILGDLGPRDSGPVFICFCVVHGNEPAGLLAIQRLVARLQSTGVELAGRFVGVIGNAQAYAAGKRFLEIDLNRAFQPERLERLRRDGAEPLCPEEAELVALDELLREAQSLAAGRPVFLLDLHSTSGGGAPFSVLDDTLKNRAFAFHIPVPHVLGLEEELVGTVTSQANRMGLVAMAFEAGQHDDPESIDRAEAAILIALEASGVLPPGQLDAKGARQLLASATSGLPRVVEVRRRHALAQGHQFRMEPGFHNFDAIRRGQLLATDGGEPVAADRNARLLMPLYQGQGDDGFFIVHDVKPIWLELSAWLRGLPLHGLLHWLPGVRRHSQRPETLIVDKHRARWLALQVFHLLGYRRRRGKNRTLVMTRRDRG
;
A
#
# COMPACT_ATOMS: atom_id res chain seq x y z
N MET A 1 -52.92 8.60 43.45
CA MET A 1 -52.32 7.39 44.06
C MET A 1 -50.81 7.49 43.85
N ALA A 2 -50.09 8.23 44.70
CA ALA A 2 -49.38 7.79 45.92
C ALA A 2 -48.11 6.99 45.61
N SER A 3 -46.91 7.21 46.16
CA SER A 3 -46.33 8.27 46.99
C SER A 3 -44.82 7.98 47.15
N LYS A 4 -44.00 9.04 47.07
CA LYS A 4 -42.74 9.37 47.78
C LYS A 4 -41.89 8.29 48.52
N ARG A 5 -40.56 8.43 48.35
CA ARG A 5 -39.46 8.51 49.39
C ARG A 5 -39.21 7.23 50.25
N ARG A 6 -38.06 6.93 50.88
CA ARG A 6 -36.84 7.62 51.38
C ARG A 6 -35.86 6.50 51.86
N VAL A 7 -34.53 6.59 51.64
CA VAL A 7 -33.43 6.93 52.61
C VAL A 7 -32.88 5.81 53.52
N ARG A 8 -31.52 5.62 53.42
CA ARG A 8 -30.44 5.33 54.43
C ARG A 8 -30.62 4.12 55.38
N SER A 9 -29.63 3.47 56.02
CA SER A 9 -28.20 3.68 56.39
C SER A 9 -27.59 2.29 56.73
N ALA A 10 -26.33 1.97 56.40
CA ALA A 10 -25.11 2.03 57.24
C ALA A 10 -24.93 0.99 58.39
N ALA A 11 -23.65 0.57 58.56
CA ALA A 11 -22.98 -0.14 59.66
C ALA A 11 -23.18 -1.67 59.76
N GLY A 12 -22.19 -2.50 60.11
CA GLY A 12 -20.86 -2.24 60.66
C GLY A 12 -20.00 -3.52 60.77
N CYS A 13 -18.74 -3.32 61.17
CA CYS A 13 -17.60 -4.24 61.22
C CYS A 13 -17.59 -5.25 62.38
N ARG A 14 -16.74 -6.31 62.25
CA ARG A 14 -15.69 -6.86 63.20
C ARG A 14 -15.60 -8.39 63.08
N ALA A 15 -14.48 -8.97 62.62
CA ALA A 15 -13.23 -9.35 63.34
C ALA A 15 -13.40 -10.58 64.27
N GLY A 16 -12.88 -11.76 63.90
CA GLY A 16 -11.61 -12.32 64.43
C GLY A 16 -11.79 -13.79 64.92
N PRO A 17 -10.78 -14.44 65.54
CA PRO A 17 -9.80 -15.34 64.88
C PRO A 17 -9.59 -16.73 65.56
N GLY A 18 -8.73 -17.60 65.02
CA GLY A 18 -8.18 -18.79 65.73
C GLY A 18 -7.49 -19.83 64.80
N VAL A 19 -6.14 -19.88 64.71
CA VAL A 19 -5.18 -20.75 65.45
C VAL A 19 -5.27 -22.26 65.05
N ARG A 20 -4.37 -22.79 64.19
CA ARG A 20 -3.07 -23.48 64.46
C ARG A 20 -3.21 -25.00 64.78
N THR A 21 -2.65 -25.89 63.95
CA THR A 21 -1.54 -26.85 64.29
C THR A 21 -1.49 -28.17 63.45
N ARG A 22 -0.24 -28.51 63.05
CA ARG A 22 0.47 -29.82 62.97
C ARG A 22 0.05 -30.97 62.01
N ARG A 23 0.98 -31.22 61.05
CA ARG A 23 1.72 -32.49 60.72
C ARG A 23 1.00 -33.85 60.89
N ALA A 24 0.84 -34.61 59.79
CA ALA A 24 1.75 -35.69 59.32
C ALA A 24 1.04 -36.85 58.57
N ALA A 25 1.72 -37.31 57.50
CA ALA A 25 1.78 -38.68 56.93
C ALA A 25 0.60 -39.29 56.13
N ARG A 26 0.93 -39.67 54.87
CA ARG A 26 0.68 -40.92 54.09
C ARG A 26 -0.76 -41.50 54.12
N THR A 27 -1.42 -41.93 53.04
CA THR A 27 -1.01 -42.53 51.75
C THR A 27 -2.27 -42.64 50.85
N GLU A 28 -2.04 -42.52 49.54
CA GLU A 28 -2.72 -43.14 48.39
C GLU A 28 -4.22 -42.93 48.02
N ALA A 29 -4.35 -42.67 46.71
CA ALA A 29 -5.39 -43.04 45.75
C ALA A 29 -6.67 -42.18 45.64
N GLY A 30 -6.71 -41.37 44.56
CA GLY A 30 -7.92 -40.76 44.00
C GLY A 30 -7.62 -39.66 42.97
N SER A 31 -7.58 -39.99 41.68
CA SER A 31 -7.51 -39.09 40.50
C SER A 31 -8.68 -38.06 40.46
N PRO A 32 -8.68 -36.97 39.62
CA PRO A 32 -7.83 -36.68 38.44
C PRO A 32 -7.29 -35.22 38.33
N GLY A 33 -6.11 -35.03 37.72
CA GLY A 33 -5.59 -33.74 37.23
C GLY A 33 -5.09 -33.93 35.79
N ALA A 34 -5.52 -33.14 34.81
CA ALA A 34 -5.16 -31.74 34.53
C ALA A 34 -3.70 -31.54 34.06
N CYS A 35 -3.60 -31.05 32.81
CA CYS A 35 -2.51 -30.30 32.19
C CYS A 35 -1.20 -31.05 31.87
N LEU A 36 -1.15 -31.61 30.65
CA LEU A 36 0.09 -31.93 29.95
C LEU A 36 0.63 -30.68 29.25
N SER A 37 1.80 -30.26 29.67
CA SER A 37 2.70 -29.34 28.97
C SER A 37 3.17 -29.97 27.65
N GLY A 38 2.76 -29.39 26.52
CA GLY A 38 3.24 -29.73 25.19
C GLY A 38 4.45 -28.89 24.80
N ILE A 39 5.56 -29.59 24.56
CA ILE A 39 6.85 -29.09 24.08
C ILE A 39 6.69 -28.42 22.71
N VAL A 40 7.06 -27.14 22.58
CA VAL A 40 7.21 -26.47 21.28
C VAL A 40 8.61 -26.79 20.76
N GLY A 41 8.68 -27.69 19.78
CA GLY A 41 9.90 -27.97 19.03
C GLY A 41 10.26 -26.78 18.15
N VAL A 42 11.42 -26.18 18.41
CA VAL A 42 12.05 -25.20 17.52
C VAL A 42 12.59 -25.95 16.30
N VAL A 43 11.88 -25.86 15.17
CA VAL A 43 12.40 -26.34 13.88
C VAL A 43 13.27 -25.23 13.31
N SER A 44 14.59 -25.45 13.35
CA SER A 44 15.57 -24.60 12.66
C SER A 44 15.44 -24.83 11.15
N VAL A 45 15.08 -23.78 10.42
CA VAL A 45 15.09 -23.76 8.95
C VAL A 45 16.53 -23.54 8.48
N PRO A 46 17.11 -24.38 7.60
CA PRO A 46 18.46 -24.17 7.11
C PRO A 46 18.52 -22.98 6.15
N VAL A 47 19.39 -22.01 6.47
CA VAL A 47 19.82 -20.95 5.56
C VAL A 47 20.72 -21.59 4.48
N PRO A 48 20.41 -21.47 3.18
CA PRO A 48 21.31 -21.99 2.15
C PRO A 48 22.63 -21.21 2.19
N ARG A 49 23.72 -21.98 2.28
CA ARG A 49 25.10 -21.48 2.27
C ARG A 49 25.38 -20.69 1.00
N SER A 50 26.09 -19.59 1.19
CA SER A 50 26.80 -18.80 0.18
C SER A 50 27.41 -19.67 -0.92
N VAL A 51 27.00 -19.42 -2.17
CA VAL A 51 27.71 -19.95 -3.35
C VAL A 51 28.97 -19.12 -3.53
N ALA A 52 30.12 -19.76 -3.31
CA ALA A 52 31.43 -19.20 -3.64
C ALA A 52 31.56 -19.04 -5.16
N LEU A 53 32.04 -17.88 -5.59
CA LEU A 53 32.45 -17.62 -6.97
C LEU A 53 33.64 -18.53 -7.31
N ALA A 54 33.43 -19.44 -8.25
CA ALA A 54 34.52 -20.12 -8.95
C ALA A 54 34.39 -19.82 -10.45
N GLU A 55 35.46 -19.27 -11.00
CA GLU A 55 35.61 -18.89 -12.40
C GLU A 55 35.54 -20.11 -13.33
N GLY A 56 34.89 -19.92 -14.48
CA GLY A 56 35.17 -20.72 -15.69
C GLY A 56 34.33 -21.98 -15.91
N SER A 57 33.26 -21.85 -16.70
CA SER A 57 33.04 -22.61 -17.95
C SER A 57 31.57 -22.52 -18.35
N ALA A 58 31.35 -22.12 -19.59
CA ALA A 58 30.05 -22.11 -20.24
C ALA A 58 29.43 -23.52 -20.30
N ALA A 59 28.09 -23.53 -20.36
CA ALA A 59 27.19 -24.64 -20.69
C ALA A 59 26.83 -25.65 -19.59
N ILE A 60 25.95 -25.24 -18.66
CA ILE A 60 24.74 -25.99 -18.28
C ILE A 60 23.66 -24.95 -17.94
N VAL A 61 22.89 -24.51 -18.94
CA VAL A 61 21.64 -23.75 -18.72
C VAL A 61 20.54 -24.58 -19.33
N ASN A 62 19.97 -25.47 -18.52
CA ASN A 62 18.63 -26.00 -18.76
C ASN A 62 18.08 -26.58 -17.46
N ASP A 63 16.82 -26.20 -17.20
CA ASP A 63 15.82 -26.98 -16.46
C ASP A 63 15.75 -26.85 -14.92
N LEU A 64 15.57 -25.64 -14.41
CA LEU A 64 15.07 -25.38 -13.04
C LEU A 64 13.95 -24.32 -12.97
N SER A 65 13.40 -23.86 -14.11
CA SER A 65 12.40 -22.77 -14.12
C SER A 65 10.95 -23.21 -13.85
N ASP A 66 10.67 -24.51 -13.76
CA ASP A 66 9.29 -25.04 -13.65
C ASP A 66 8.93 -25.60 -12.27
N GLN A 67 9.80 -25.49 -11.27
CA GLN A 67 9.42 -25.84 -9.90
C GLN A 67 8.72 -24.66 -9.23
N PRO A 68 7.50 -24.84 -8.68
CA PRO A 68 6.80 -23.76 -8.01
C PRO A 68 7.64 -23.20 -6.85
N LEU A 69 7.71 -21.88 -6.74
CA LEU A 69 8.46 -21.22 -5.67
C LEU A 69 7.86 -21.62 -4.32
N SER A 70 8.72 -21.88 -3.33
CA SER A 70 8.28 -22.11 -1.95
C SER A 70 7.54 -20.87 -1.43
N VAL A 71 6.26 -21.02 -1.12
CA VAL A 71 5.42 -19.93 -0.65
C VAL A 71 5.67 -19.70 0.85
N PRO A 72 6.07 -18.48 1.28
CA PRO A 72 6.20 -18.16 2.70
C PRO A 72 4.82 -18.07 3.37
N PRO A 73 4.75 -18.07 4.72
CA PRO A 73 3.50 -17.80 5.42
C PRO A 73 2.91 -16.43 5.03
N ARG A 74 1.58 -16.29 5.13
CA ARG A 74 0.87 -15.03 4.85
C ARG A 74 1.50 -13.83 5.57
N ILE A 75 1.81 -14.03 6.84
CA ILE A 75 2.43 -13.04 7.71
C ILE A 75 3.93 -13.32 7.74
N LEU A 76 4.70 -12.39 7.20
CA LEU A 76 6.16 -12.43 7.12
C LEU A 76 6.83 -11.96 8.41
N GLY A 77 6.09 -11.19 9.21
CA GLY A 77 6.48 -10.74 10.55
C GLY A 77 5.33 -9.97 11.19
N ASP A 78 5.19 -10.12 12.51
CA ASP A 78 4.22 -9.39 13.35
C ASP A 78 4.94 -9.00 14.64
N LEU A 79 5.44 -7.77 14.69
CA LEU A 79 6.37 -7.29 15.71
C LEU A 79 5.81 -6.05 16.42
N GLY A 80 6.22 -5.85 17.67
CA GLY A 80 5.83 -4.69 18.48
C GLY A 80 4.50 -4.87 19.23
N PRO A 81 4.10 -3.87 20.03
CA PRO A 81 2.90 -3.94 20.86
C PRO A 81 1.61 -3.90 20.02
N ARG A 82 0.63 -4.74 20.38
CA ARG A 82 -0.70 -4.75 19.72
C ARG A 82 -1.59 -3.59 20.15
N ASP A 83 -1.46 -3.16 21.40
CA ASP A 83 -2.43 -2.28 22.06
C ASP A 83 -1.94 -0.83 22.24
N SER A 84 -0.72 -0.52 21.79
CA SER A 84 -0.15 0.83 21.85
C SER A 84 0.53 1.24 20.54
N GLY A 85 0.60 2.55 20.32
CA GLY A 85 1.26 3.13 19.16
C GLY A 85 0.54 2.94 17.82
N PRO A 86 1.14 3.42 16.72
CA PRO A 86 0.61 3.26 15.38
C PRO A 86 0.72 1.80 14.91
N VAL A 87 -0.12 1.43 13.93
CA VAL A 87 -0.01 0.14 13.23
C VAL A 87 0.52 0.40 11.83
N PHE A 88 1.56 -0.32 11.43
CA PHE A 88 2.16 -0.25 10.11
C PHE A 88 2.05 -1.61 9.43
N ILE A 89 1.35 -1.64 8.30
CA ILE A 89 1.17 -2.82 7.47
C ILE A 89 2.01 -2.63 6.22
N CYS A 90 2.80 -3.63 5.87
CA CYS A 90 3.58 -3.64 4.64
C CYS A 90 3.17 -4.81 3.78
N PHE A 91 2.57 -4.52 2.63
CA PHE A 91 2.25 -5.52 1.62
C PHE A 91 3.43 -5.65 0.65
N CYS A 92 3.70 -6.87 0.21
CA CYS A 92 4.59 -7.17 -0.89
C CYS A 92 3.96 -8.24 -1.77
N VAL A 93 4.43 -8.39 -3.01
CA VAL A 93 4.00 -9.48 -3.89
C VAL A 93 2.48 -9.46 -4.09
N VAL A 94 1.88 -8.28 -4.23
CA VAL A 94 0.51 -8.16 -4.73
C VAL A 94 0.47 -8.65 -6.19
N HIS A 95 1.56 -8.44 -6.92
CA HIS A 95 1.88 -9.19 -8.13
C HIS A 95 2.93 -10.27 -7.83
N GLY A 96 2.71 -11.49 -8.30
CA GLY A 96 3.54 -12.65 -7.95
C GLY A 96 4.96 -12.62 -8.51
N ASN A 97 5.21 -11.86 -9.59
CA ASN A 97 6.52 -11.72 -10.22
C ASN A 97 7.39 -10.60 -9.62
N GLU A 98 7.03 -10.05 -8.46
CA GLU A 98 7.69 -8.90 -7.84
C GLU A 98 8.31 -9.25 -6.46
N PRO A 99 9.38 -10.08 -6.42
CA PRO A 99 9.90 -10.64 -5.17
C PRO A 99 10.69 -9.64 -4.30
N ALA A 100 11.10 -8.49 -4.84
CA ALA A 100 11.99 -7.55 -4.14
C ALA A 100 11.43 -7.10 -2.78
N GLY A 101 10.13 -6.80 -2.71
CA GLY A 101 9.47 -6.41 -1.46
C GLY A 101 9.43 -7.52 -0.42
N LEU A 102 9.26 -8.78 -0.84
CA LEU A 102 9.29 -9.94 0.07
C LEU A 102 10.66 -10.07 0.73
N LEU A 103 11.72 -10.00 -0.06
CA LEU A 103 13.10 -10.10 0.43
C LEU A 103 13.44 -8.93 1.36
N ALA A 104 13.00 -7.71 1.03
CA ALA A 104 13.19 -6.54 1.86
C ALA A 104 12.51 -6.66 3.23
N ILE A 105 11.25 -7.14 3.27
CA ILE A 105 10.52 -7.38 4.53
C ILE A 105 11.25 -8.45 5.37
N GLN A 106 11.70 -9.55 4.75
CA GLN A 106 12.43 -10.60 5.45
C GLN A 106 13.75 -10.09 6.06
N ARG A 107 14.53 -9.30 5.31
CA ARG A 107 15.75 -8.65 5.82
C ARG A 107 15.46 -7.75 7.00
N LEU A 108 14.44 -6.90 6.89
CA LEU A 108 14.06 -5.99 7.96
C LEU A 108 13.58 -6.72 9.22
N VAL A 109 12.74 -7.75 9.08
CA VAL A 109 12.25 -8.55 10.22
C VAL A 109 13.43 -9.21 10.94
N ALA A 110 14.33 -9.86 10.20
CA ALA A 110 15.53 -10.47 10.77
C ALA A 110 16.41 -9.42 11.47
N ARG A 111 16.57 -8.24 10.87
CA ARG A 111 17.31 -7.12 11.44
C ARG A 111 16.70 -6.65 12.76
N LEU A 112 15.41 -6.34 12.80
CA LEU A 112 14.69 -5.90 14.00
C LEU A 112 14.80 -6.91 15.15
N GLN A 113 14.67 -8.19 14.84
CA GLN A 113 14.82 -9.27 15.83
C GLN A 113 16.26 -9.38 16.35
N SER A 114 17.25 -9.32 15.46
CA SER A 114 18.66 -9.44 15.83
C SER A 114 19.18 -8.27 16.67
N THR A 115 18.68 -7.05 16.40
CA THR A 115 19.08 -5.84 17.13
C THR A 115 18.33 -5.67 18.44
N GLY A 116 17.20 -6.37 18.64
CA GLY A 116 16.36 -6.24 19.83
C GLY A 116 15.73 -4.86 19.98
N VAL A 117 15.48 -4.17 18.87
CA VAL A 117 14.91 -2.81 18.89
C VAL A 117 13.46 -2.88 19.37
N GLU A 118 13.14 -2.08 20.39
CA GLU A 118 11.77 -1.94 20.86
C GLU A 118 10.98 -1.01 19.93
N LEU A 119 9.93 -1.55 19.31
CA LEU A 119 9.02 -0.76 18.49
C LEU A 119 8.01 -0.03 19.39
N ALA A 120 7.75 1.23 19.06
CA ALA A 120 6.72 2.05 19.72
C ALA A 120 5.30 1.76 19.20
N GLY A 121 5.18 0.95 18.14
CA GLY A 121 3.93 0.50 17.55
C GLY A 121 4.06 -0.88 16.90
N ARG A 122 3.02 -1.32 16.20
CA ARG A 122 2.97 -2.64 15.57
C ARG A 122 3.45 -2.60 14.12
N PHE A 123 4.32 -3.51 13.72
CA PHE A 123 4.67 -3.77 12.33
C PHE A 123 4.13 -5.13 11.90
N VAL A 124 3.46 -5.18 10.73
CA VAL A 124 2.99 -6.42 10.11
C VAL A 124 3.42 -6.48 8.64
N GLY A 125 4.29 -7.43 8.30
CA GLY A 125 4.68 -7.73 6.92
C GLY A 125 3.78 -8.82 6.33
N VAL A 126 3.28 -8.62 5.12
CA VAL A 126 2.24 -9.48 4.51
C VAL A 126 2.57 -9.77 3.05
N ILE A 127 2.56 -11.04 2.67
CA ILE A 127 2.55 -11.43 1.25
C ILE A 127 1.13 -11.24 0.68
N GLY A 128 1.00 -10.60 -0.48
CA GLY A 128 -0.26 -10.21 -1.08
C GLY A 128 -0.96 -11.32 -1.87
N ASN A 129 -0.29 -11.84 -2.91
CA ASN A 129 -0.80 -12.88 -3.81
C ASN A 129 0.12 -14.11 -3.75
N ALA A 130 -0.09 -14.94 -2.74
CA ALA A 130 0.73 -16.11 -2.48
C ALA A 130 0.68 -17.14 -3.62
N GLN A 131 -0.50 -17.29 -4.24
CA GLN A 131 -0.71 -18.22 -5.35
C GLN A 131 -0.02 -17.76 -6.64
N ALA A 132 -0.09 -16.48 -7.01
CA ALA A 132 0.62 -15.97 -8.18
C ALA A 132 2.15 -16.00 -7.98
N TYR A 133 2.62 -15.75 -6.75
CA TYR A 133 4.04 -15.90 -6.40
C TYR A 133 4.55 -17.32 -6.62
N ALA A 134 3.81 -18.32 -6.12
CA ALA A 134 4.16 -19.74 -6.33
C ALA A 134 4.35 -20.07 -7.81
N ALA A 135 3.53 -19.46 -8.67
CA ALA A 135 3.55 -19.64 -10.12
C ALA A 135 4.55 -18.73 -10.85
N GLY A 136 5.24 -17.80 -10.16
CA GLY A 136 6.14 -16.83 -10.79
C GLY A 136 5.45 -15.88 -11.77
N LYS A 137 4.13 -15.67 -11.64
CA LYS A 137 3.33 -14.85 -12.57
C LYS A 137 2.89 -13.56 -11.90
N ARG A 138 2.64 -12.51 -12.70
CA ARG A 138 2.06 -11.26 -12.19
C ARG A 138 0.73 -11.50 -11.48
N PHE A 139 -0.15 -12.26 -12.12
CA PHE A 139 -1.40 -12.78 -11.58
C PHE A 139 -1.79 -14.06 -12.33
N LEU A 140 -2.75 -14.83 -11.82
CA LEU A 140 -3.28 -16.05 -12.42
C LEU A 140 -4.47 -15.77 -13.32
N GLU A 141 -5.52 -15.12 -12.80
CA GLU A 141 -6.73 -14.80 -13.58
C GLU A 141 -7.00 -13.31 -13.70
N ILE A 142 -6.95 -12.57 -12.59
CA ILE A 142 -7.18 -11.12 -12.57
C ILE A 142 -6.06 -10.40 -11.82
N ASP A 143 -5.73 -9.17 -12.24
CA ASP A 143 -4.77 -8.35 -11.49
C ASP A 143 -5.35 -8.02 -10.09
N LEU A 144 -4.71 -8.53 -9.03
CA LEU A 144 -5.14 -8.33 -7.65
C LEU A 144 -5.18 -6.84 -7.27
N ASN A 145 -4.27 -6.03 -7.81
CA ASN A 145 -4.23 -4.57 -7.62
C ASN A 145 -5.25 -3.82 -8.51
N ARG A 146 -6.22 -4.55 -9.09
CA ARG A 146 -7.44 -4.05 -9.75
C ARG A 146 -8.71 -4.65 -9.14
N ALA A 147 -8.57 -5.59 -8.20
CA ALA A 147 -9.66 -6.40 -7.67
C ALA A 147 -10.40 -5.77 -6.47
N PHE A 148 -9.82 -4.78 -5.78
CA PHE A 148 -10.41 -4.10 -4.61
C PHE A 148 -11.55 -3.11 -4.97
N GLN A 149 -12.50 -3.57 -5.78
CA GLN A 149 -13.68 -2.81 -6.18
C GLN A 149 -14.76 -2.95 -5.10
N PRO A 150 -15.48 -1.87 -4.73
CA PRO A 150 -16.52 -1.92 -3.71
C PRO A 150 -17.55 -3.02 -3.96
N GLU A 151 -18.01 -3.13 -5.20
CA GLU A 151 -19.05 -4.08 -5.59
C GLU A 151 -18.59 -5.54 -5.43
N ARG A 152 -17.28 -5.79 -5.67
CA ARG A 152 -16.66 -7.12 -5.47
C ARG A 152 -16.51 -7.44 -3.99
N LEU A 153 -15.98 -6.50 -3.20
CA LEU A 153 -15.84 -6.66 -1.75
C LEU A 153 -17.20 -6.82 -1.07
N GLU A 154 -18.20 -6.05 -1.45
CA GLU A 154 -19.57 -6.18 -0.94
C GLU A 154 -20.18 -7.55 -1.26
N ARG A 155 -19.88 -8.12 -2.43
CA ARG A 155 -20.31 -9.48 -2.78
C ARG A 155 -19.60 -10.52 -1.92
N LEU A 156 -18.28 -10.43 -1.81
CA LEU A 156 -17.45 -11.39 -1.08
C LEU A 156 -17.67 -11.35 0.45
N ARG A 157 -18.13 -10.23 0.99
CA ARG A 157 -18.47 -10.09 2.42
C ARG A 157 -19.83 -10.67 2.80
N ARG A 158 -20.63 -11.18 1.86
CA ARG A 158 -21.91 -11.82 2.19
C ARG A 158 -21.67 -13.22 2.73
N ASP A 159 -22.45 -13.60 3.74
CA ASP A 159 -22.39 -14.94 4.29
C ASP A 159 -22.59 -16.01 3.20
N GLY A 160 -21.68 -16.98 3.15
CA GLY A 160 -21.68 -18.07 2.16
C GLY A 160 -21.24 -17.67 0.74
N ALA A 161 -20.69 -16.47 0.54
CA ALA A 161 -20.06 -16.10 -0.72
C ALA A 161 -18.71 -16.81 -0.87
N GLU A 162 -18.55 -17.53 -1.99
CA GLU A 162 -17.30 -18.21 -2.33
C GLU A 162 -16.48 -17.37 -3.33
N PRO A 163 -15.14 -17.34 -3.20
CA PRO A 163 -14.26 -16.80 -4.22
C PRO A 163 -14.48 -17.47 -5.58
N LEU A 164 -14.55 -16.67 -6.65
CA LEU A 164 -14.72 -17.16 -8.01
C LEU A 164 -13.40 -17.47 -8.72
N CYS A 165 -12.28 -16.96 -8.20
CA CYS A 165 -10.94 -17.19 -8.74
C CYS A 165 -9.89 -17.12 -7.62
N PRO A 166 -8.64 -17.57 -7.86
CA PRO A 166 -7.54 -17.49 -6.91
C PRO A 166 -7.36 -16.11 -6.26
N GLU A 167 -7.37 -15.04 -7.05
CA GLU A 167 -7.18 -13.69 -6.52
C GLU A 167 -8.34 -13.18 -5.65
N GLU A 168 -9.55 -13.72 -5.81
CA GLU A 168 -10.63 -13.39 -4.89
C GLU A 168 -10.43 -14.02 -3.52
N ALA A 169 -9.82 -15.21 -3.44
CA ALA A 169 -9.46 -15.81 -2.16
C ALA A 169 -8.37 -14.99 -1.46
N GLU A 170 -7.36 -14.53 -2.21
CA GLU A 170 -6.36 -13.58 -1.72
C GLU A 170 -7.03 -12.27 -1.24
N LEU A 171 -7.96 -11.72 -2.02
CA LEU A 171 -8.69 -10.49 -1.70
C LEU A 171 -9.47 -10.60 -0.39
N VAL A 172 -10.16 -11.73 -0.14
CA VAL A 172 -10.88 -11.97 1.12
C VAL A 172 -9.92 -11.93 2.30
N ALA A 173 -8.81 -12.66 2.24
CA ALA A 173 -7.82 -12.72 3.31
C ALA A 173 -7.20 -11.34 3.61
N LEU A 174 -6.89 -10.56 2.56
CA LEU A 174 -6.33 -9.22 2.73
C LEU A 174 -7.36 -8.21 3.27
N ASP A 175 -8.63 -8.28 2.83
CA ASP A 175 -9.70 -7.42 3.35
C ASP A 175 -9.97 -7.68 4.84
N GLU A 176 -9.97 -8.96 5.25
CA GLU A 176 -10.08 -9.35 6.65
C GLU A 176 -8.93 -8.81 7.49
N LEU A 177 -7.68 -8.95 7.02
CA LEU A 177 -6.50 -8.44 7.69
C LEU A 177 -6.55 -6.91 7.86
N LEU A 178 -6.92 -6.18 6.81
CA LEU A 178 -7.04 -4.71 6.88
C LEU A 178 -8.13 -4.27 7.87
N ARG A 179 -9.26 -4.97 7.89
CA ARG A 179 -10.36 -4.71 8.83
C ARG A 179 -9.97 -5.04 10.27
N GLU A 180 -9.29 -6.16 10.50
CA GLU A 180 -8.79 -6.54 11.82
C GLU A 180 -7.78 -5.50 12.32
N ALA A 181 -6.81 -5.12 11.50
CA ALA A 181 -5.81 -4.11 11.86
C ALA A 181 -6.45 -2.76 12.19
N GLN A 182 -7.45 -2.33 11.42
CA GLN A 182 -8.23 -1.13 11.71
C GLN A 182 -9.00 -1.24 13.04
N SER A 183 -9.63 -2.40 13.30
CA SER A 183 -10.39 -2.62 14.53
C SER A 183 -9.48 -2.60 15.76
N LEU A 184 -8.35 -3.33 15.71
CA LEU A 184 -7.37 -3.40 16.78
C LEU A 184 -6.68 -2.06 17.04
N ALA A 185 -6.49 -1.24 16.01
CA ALA A 185 -5.92 0.09 16.17
C ALA A 185 -6.77 0.99 17.07
N ALA A 186 -8.09 0.74 17.21
CA ALA A 186 -8.96 1.44 18.15
C ALA A 186 -8.84 2.99 18.06
N GLY A 187 -8.77 3.53 16.84
CA GLY A 187 -8.63 4.95 16.56
C GLY A 187 -7.18 5.47 16.47
N ARG A 188 -6.18 4.63 16.75
CA ARG A 188 -4.77 4.93 16.48
C ARG A 188 -4.51 4.93 14.96
N PRO A 189 -3.52 5.68 14.46
CA PRO A 189 -3.19 5.71 13.04
C PRO A 189 -2.78 4.32 12.52
N VAL A 190 -3.29 3.98 11.34
CA VAL A 190 -2.91 2.77 10.60
C VAL A 190 -2.32 3.19 9.26
N PHE A 191 -1.11 2.73 8.99
CA PHE A 191 -0.34 2.99 7.78
C PHE A 191 -0.27 1.75 6.92
N LEU A 192 -0.34 1.92 5.60
CA LEU A 192 -0.14 0.85 4.62
C LEU A 192 0.92 1.27 3.60
N LEU A 193 1.97 0.48 3.50
CA LEU A 193 2.96 0.57 2.43
C LEU A 193 2.82 -0.65 1.52
N ASP A 194 2.47 -0.41 0.26
CA ASP A 194 2.32 -1.45 -0.76
C ASP A 194 3.55 -1.46 -1.67
N LEU A 195 4.40 -2.49 -1.54
CA LEU A 195 5.68 -2.59 -2.26
C LEU A 195 5.49 -3.27 -3.61
N HIS A 196 5.92 -2.57 -4.66
CA HIS A 196 5.91 -3.02 -6.05
C HIS A 196 7.28 -2.80 -6.69
N SER A 197 7.42 -3.35 -7.89
CA SER A 197 8.50 -3.03 -8.82
C SER A 197 7.91 -2.86 -10.22
N THR A 198 8.65 -2.20 -11.13
CA THR A 198 8.18 -1.92 -12.48
C THR A 198 8.85 -2.80 -13.52
N SER A 199 8.16 -3.05 -14.65
CA SER A 199 8.78 -3.76 -15.78
C SER A 199 9.88 -2.95 -16.45
N GLY A 200 9.70 -1.62 -16.54
CA GLY A 200 10.73 -0.70 -17.00
C GLY A 200 11.74 -0.37 -15.90
N GLY A 201 12.98 -0.15 -16.31
CA GLY A 201 14.01 0.40 -15.43
C GLY A 201 13.76 1.87 -15.07
N GLY A 202 14.63 2.40 -14.22
CA GLY A 202 14.61 3.79 -13.80
C GLY A 202 14.54 3.94 -12.28
N ALA A 203 14.47 5.19 -11.85
CA ALA A 203 14.54 5.54 -10.44
C ALA A 203 13.27 5.08 -9.67
N PRO A 204 13.41 4.74 -8.37
CA PRO A 204 12.26 4.40 -7.54
C PRO A 204 11.33 5.60 -7.36
N PHE A 205 10.06 5.34 -7.11
CA PHE A 205 9.06 6.38 -6.88
C PHE A 205 7.93 5.88 -6.01
N SER A 206 7.06 6.79 -5.59
CA SER A 206 5.85 6.41 -4.87
C SER A 206 4.59 6.90 -5.54
N VAL A 207 3.50 6.17 -5.36
CA VAL A 207 2.16 6.53 -5.82
C VAL A 207 1.27 6.68 -4.60
N LEU A 208 0.50 7.77 -4.52
CA LEU A 208 -0.42 8.01 -3.43
C LEU A 208 -1.70 8.68 -3.89
N ASP A 209 -2.81 8.37 -3.23
CA ASP A 209 -4.00 9.21 -3.30
C ASP A 209 -3.65 10.58 -2.72
N ASP A 210 -4.03 11.64 -3.44
CA ASP A 210 -3.63 12.99 -3.10
C ASP A 210 -4.41 13.59 -1.90
N THR A 211 -4.23 13.01 -0.71
CA THR A 211 -4.75 13.48 0.59
C THR A 211 -3.64 14.16 1.40
N LEU A 212 -4.00 15.03 2.36
CA LEU A 212 -3.01 15.72 3.19
C LEU A 212 -2.24 14.74 4.10
N LYS A 213 -2.91 13.73 4.66
CA LYS A 213 -2.28 12.68 5.46
C LYS A 213 -1.27 11.87 4.66
N ASN A 214 -1.64 11.43 3.45
CA ASN A 214 -0.73 10.67 2.60
C ASN A 214 0.48 11.50 2.19
N ARG A 215 0.30 12.79 1.83
CA ARG A 215 1.42 13.70 1.55
C ARG A 215 2.35 13.84 2.76
N ALA A 216 1.78 14.09 3.94
CA ALA A 216 2.56 14.25 5.17
C ALA A 216 3.39 13.01 5.49
N PHE A 217 2.85 11.82 5.25
CA PHE A 217 3.56 10.55 5.41
C PHE A 217 4.60 10.32 4.30
N ALA A 218 4.17 10.27 3.04
CA ALA A 218 5.00 9.91 1.90
C ALA A 218 6.20 10.84 1.70
N PHE A 219 6.07 12.14 1.99
CA PHE A 219 7.12 13.14 1.76
C PHE A 219 8.35 12.99 2.66
N HIS A 220 8.34 12.05 3.61
CA HIS A 220 9.54 11.63 4.35
C HIS A 220 10.47 10.73 3.53
N ILE A 221 9.94 10.05 2.51
CA ILE A 221 10.69 9.17 1.61
C ILE A 221 11.21 10.03 0.44
N PRO A 222 12.53 10.18 0.26
CA PRO A 222 13.09 11.12 -0.69
C PRO A 222 13.12 10.54 -2.11
N VAL A 223 11.94 10.33 -2.69
CA VAL A 223 11.74 9.86 -4.07
C VAL A 223 10.69 10.73 -4.79
N PRO A 224 10.61 10.71 -6.13
CA PRO A 224 9.50 11.31 -6.85
C PRO A 224 8.15 10.74 -6.37
N HIS A 225 7.21 11.63 -6.10
CA HIS A 225 5.84 11.25 -5.74
C HIS A 225 4.90 11.49 -6.93
N VAL A 226 4.23 10.45 -7.39
CA VAL A 226 3.28 10.47 -8.50
C VAL A 226 1.88 10.68 -7.97
N LEU A 227 1.24 11.77 -8.39
CA LEU A 227 -0.15 12.10 -8.10
C LEU A 227 -1.04 11.88 -9.33
N GLY A 228 -2.32 11.56 -9.11
CA GLY A 228 -3.32 11.44 -10.17
C GLY A 228 -3.36 10.06 -10.84
N LEU A 229 -2.38 9.19 -10.56
CA LEU A 229 -2.41 7.81 -11.06
C LEU A 229 -3.59 7.02 -10.47
N GLU A 230 -3.98 7.32 -9.24
CA GLU A 230 -5.14 6.71 -8.57
C GLU A 230 -6.48 7.07 -9.23
N GLU A 231 -6.53 8.16 -10.01
CA GLU A 231 -7.75 8.53 -10.75
C GLU A 231 -7.90 7.72 -12.04
N GLU A 232 -6.79 7.18 -12.54
CA GLU A 232 -6.74 6.35 -13.73
C GLU A 232 -6.87 4.85 -13.41
N LEU A 233 -6.50 4.45 -12.20
CA LEU A 233 -6.49 3.07 -11.74
C LEU A 233 -7.65 2.80 -10.77
N VAL A 234 -8.40 1.73 -11.02
CA VAL A 234 -9.55 1.35 -10.19
C VAL A 234 -9.27 0.04 -9.49
N GLY A 235 -9.63 -0.04 -8.21
CA GLY A 235 -9.53 -1.27 -7.42
C GLY A 235 -8.13 -1.59 -6.90
N THR A 236 -7.29 -0.57 -6.70
CA THR A 236 -5.98 -0.72 -6.06
C THR A 236 -6.10 -0.93 -4.55
N VAL A 237 -5.12 -1.62 -3.98
CA VAL A 237 -4.96 -1.82 -2.53
C VAL A 237 -4.95 -0.47 -1.81
N THR A 238 -4.15 0.48 -2.31
CA THR A 238 -4.00 1.82 -1.73
C THR A 238 -5.32 2.61 -1.75
N SER A 239 -6.10 2.52 -2.83
CA SER A 239 -7.40 3.19 -2.93
C SER A 239 -8.42 2.61 -1.94
N GLN A 240 -8.35 1.31 -1.66
CA GLN A 240 -9.20 0.68 -0.65
C GLN A 240 -8.78 1.08 0.76
N ALA A 241 -7.48 1.05 1.06
CA ALA A 241 -6.97 1.47 2.36
C ALA A 241 -7.34 2.93 2.69
N ASN A 242 -7.19 3.84 1.71
CA ASN A 242 -7.62 5.23 1.86
C ASN A 242 -9.13 5.37 2.11
N ARG A 243 -9.97 4.54 1.49
CA ARG A 243 -11.43 4.51 1.76
C ARG A 243 -11.76 4.03 3.15
N MET A 244 -10.95 3.13 3.70
CA MET A 244 -11.06 2.71 5.08
C MET A 244 -10.55 3.79 6.05
N GLY A 245 -9.87 4.83 5.58
CA GLY A 245 -9.31 5.90 6.41
C GLY A 245 -7.88 5.65 6.89
N LEU A 246 -7.20 4.65 6.32
CA LEU A 246 -5.78 4.38 6.52
C LEU A 246 -4.94 5.42 5.76
N VAL A 247 -3.70 5.63 6.22
CA VAL A 247 -2.70 6.40 5.47
C VAL A 247 -1.95 5.44 4.56
N ALA A 248 -2.11 5.56 3.25
CA ALA A 248 -1.62 4.54 2.32
C ALA A 248 -0.84 5.12 1.15
N MET A 249 0.22 4.41 0.76
CA MET A 249 1.00 4.66 -0.45
C MET A 249 1.49 3.35 -1.05
N ALA A 250 1.70 3.35 -2.36
CA ALA A 250 2.48 2.32 -3.04
C ALA A 250 3.90 2.86 -3.28
N PHE A 251 4.88 1.97 -3.23
CA PHE A 251 6.27 2.28 -3.50
C PHE A 251 6.79 1.33 -4.57
N GLU A 252 7.29 1.92 -5.65
CA GLU A 252 7.83 1.24 -6.82
C GLU A 252 9.35 1.27 -6.70
N ALA A 253 9.95 0.14 -6.35
CA ALA A 253 11.33 0.06 -5.91
C ALA A 253 12.39 0.12 -7.02
N GLY A 254 11.95 0.09 -8.29
CA GLY A 254 12.82 -0.07 -9.45
C GLY A 254 12.38 -1.26 -10.29
N GLN A 255 13.27 -1.78 -11.15
CA GLN A 255 12.96 -2.89 -12.03
C GLN A 255 12.87 -4.22 -11.27
N HIS A 256 12.02 -5.14 -11.74
CA HIS A 256 11.75 -6.44 -11.08
C HIS A 256 13.00 -7.27 -10.75
N ASP A 257 13.99 -7.28 -11.65
CA ASP A 257 15.19 -8.11 -11.58
C ASP A 257 16.42 -7.34 -11.08
N ASP A 258 16.30 -6.03 -10.83
CA ASP A 258 17.37 -5.19 -10.29
C ASP A 258 17.58 -5.53 -8.80
N PRO A 259 18.75 -6.07 -8.40
CA PRO A 259 19.04 -6.37 -7.00
C PRO A 259 18.94 -5.13 -6.09
N GLU A 260 19.20 -3.93 -6.62
CA GLU A 260 19.07 -2.69 -5.86
C GLU A 260 17.61 -2.39 -5.49
N SER A 261 16.63 -2.97 -6.19
CA SER A 261 15.21 -2.86 -5.81
C SER A 261 14.95 -3.42 -4.42
N ILE A 262 15.69 -4.44 -3.97
CA ILE A 262 15.59 -4.97 -2.61
C ILE A 262 16.06 -3.93 -1.60
N ASP A 263 17.22 -3.31 -1.85
CA ASP A 263 17.82 -2.33 -0.95
C ASP A 263 16.97 -1.04 -0.89
N ARG A 264 16.43 -0.60 -2.03
CA ARG A 264 15.50 0.54 -2.12
C ARG A 264 14.18 0.25 -1.40
N ALA A 265 13.63 -0.96 -1.52
CA ALA A 265 12.43 -1.37 -0.79
C ALA A 265 12.69 -1.41 0.73
N GLU A 266 13.80 -2.00 1.18
CA GLU A 266 14.16 -2.01 2.62
C GLU A 266 14.33 -0.58 3.16
N ALA A 267 15.03 0.28 2.41
CA ALA A 267 15.19 1.68 2.75
C ALA A 267 13.84 2.42 2.87
N ALA A 268 12.91 2.16 1.95
CA ALA A 268 11.57 2.74 1.99
C ALA A 268 10.79 2.29 3.23
N ILE A 269 10.80 1.00 3.57
CA ILE A 269 10.13 0.49 4.77
C ILE A 269 10.75 1.13 6.02
N LEU A 270 12.07 1.22 6.11
CA LEU A 270 12.75 1.78 7.27
C LEU A 270 12.38 3.25 7.51
N ILE A 271 12.39 4.07 6.45
CA ILE A 271 11.99 5.47 6.52
C ILE A 271 10.52 5.61 6.89
N ALA A 272 9.66 4.75 6.33
CA ALA A 272 8.23 4.74 6.58
C ALA A 272 7.91 4.33 8.03
N LEU A 273 8.65 3.39 8.60
CA LEU A 273 8.53 3.00 10.02
C LEU A 273 8.90 4.15 10.97
N GLU A 274 9.97 4.88 10.69
CA GLU A 274 10.33 6.07 11.47
C GLU A 274 9.30 7.20 11.30
N ALA A 275 8.86 7.47 10.06
CA ALA A 275 7.88 8.51 9.76
C ALA A 275 6.48 8.24 10.34
N SER A 276 6.09 6.97 10.44
CA SER A 276 4.83 6.56 11.06
C SER A 276 4.89 6.60 12.59
N GLY A 277 6.08 6.64 13.19
CA GLY A 277 6.29 6.55 14.63
C GLY A 277 6.27 5.13 15.19
N VAL A 278 6.26 4.08 14.35
CA VAL A 278 6.40 2.69 14.80
C VAL A 278 7.84 2.42 15.26
N LEU A 279 8.82 2.94 14.52
CA LEU A 279 10.22 2.85 14.88
C LEU A 279 10.66 4.18 15.53
N PRO A 280 11.12 4.16 16.80
CA PRO A 280 11.68 5.36 17.42
C PRO A 280 12.90 5.88 16.66
N PRO A 281 13.07 7.21 16.53
CA PRO A 281 14.21 7.78 15.81
C PRO A 281 15.57 7.34 16.35
N GLY A 282 16.52 7.10 15.45
CA GLY A 282 17.90 6.75 15.80
C GLY A 282 18.14 5.30 16.25
N GLN A 283 17.10 4.46 16.30
CA GLN A 283 17.24 3.02 16.63
C GLN A 283 17.88 2.22 15.49
N LEU A 284 17.66 2.63 14.25
CA LEU A 284 18.26 2.06 13.04
C LEU A 284 18.70 3.20 12.11
N ASP A 285 19.54 2.88 11.12
CA ASP A 285 20.09 3.87 10.19
C ASP A 285 19.10 4.32 9.10
N ALA A 286 18.06 5.05 9.52
CA ALA A 286 17.13 5.70 8.61
C ALA A 286 17.78 6.86 7.83
N LYS A 287 18.95 7.36 8.26
CA LYS A 287 19.69 8.41 7.54
C LYS A 287 20.36 7.84 6.30
N GLY A 288 21.06 6.71 6.41
CA GLY A 288 21.64 5.98 5.29
C GLY A 288 20.57 5.55 4.29
N ALA A 289 19.42 5.06 4.76
CA ALA A 289 18.27 4.75 3.90
C ALA A 289 17.79 5.96 3.09
N ARG A 290 17.68 7.14 3.72
CA ARG A 290 17.32 8.38 3.00
C ARG A 290 18.37 8.78 1.97
N GLN A 291 19.66 8.64 2.29
CA GLN A 291 20.75 8.95 1.37
C GLN A 291 20.75 8.02 0.15
N LEU A 292 20.50 6.73 0.36
CA LEU A 292 20.37 5.74 -0.72
C LEU A 292 19.27 6.14 -1.71
N LEU A 293 18.06 6.40 -1.21
CA LEU A 293 16.93 6.77 -2.07
C LEU A 293 17.15 8.14 -2.74
N ALA A 294 17.63 9.15 -2.01
CA ALA A 294 17.88 10.47 -2.55
C ALA A 294 18.94 10.45 -3.68
N SER A 295 19.96 9.59 -3.54
CA SER A 295 21.00 9.41 -4.56
C SER A 295 20.43 8.73 -5.81
N ALA A 296 19.60 7.70 -5.63
CA ALA A 296 18.95 6.98 -6.73
C ALA A 296 17.98 7.86 -7.55
N THR A 297 17.50 8.96 -6.97
CA THR A 297 16.54 9.87 -7.62
C THR A 297 17.10 11.27 -7.89
N SER A 298 18.43 11.42 -7.88
CA SER A 298 19.07 12.72 -8.07
C SER A 298 18.68 13.36 -9.41
N GLY A 299 18.35 14.66 -9.38
CA GLY A 299 17.93 15.42 -10.56
C GLY A 299 16.48 15.21 -11.01
N LEU A 300 15.72 14.35 -10.32
CA LEU A 300 14.30 14.14 -10.62
C LEU A 300 13.39 15.13 -9.86
N PRO A 301 12.22 15.46 -10.42
CA PRO A 301 11.24 16.27 -9.72
C PRO A 301 10.72 15.55 -8.47
N ARG A 302 10.56 16.30 -7.37
CA ARG A 302 9.99 15.77 -6.12
C ARG A 302 8.55 15.26 -6.30
N VAL A 303 7.76 15.94 -7.13
CA VAL A 303 6.35 15.58 -7.37
C VAL A 303 6.04 15.71 -8.85
N VAL A 304 5.34 14.71 -9.39
CA VAL A 304 4.78 14.73 -10.74
C VAL A 304 3.29 14.39 -10.70
N GLU A 305 2.54 14.87 -11.70
CA GLU A 305 1.12 14.57 -11.86
C GLU A 305 0.89 13.84 -13.20
N VAL A 306 0.10 12.77 -13.16
CA VAL A 306 -0.35 12.05 -14.36
C VAL A 306 -1.28 12.96 -15.17
N ARG A 307 -0.94 13.13 -16.45
CA ARG A 307 -1.76 13.92 -17.40
C ARG A 307 -2.45 13.05 -18.44
N ARG A 308 -1.85 11.92 -18.79
CA ARG A 308 -2.39 11.00 -19.78
C ARG A 308 -1.98 9.58 -19.42
N ARG A 309 -2.94 8.67 -19.58
CA ARG A 309 -2.76 7.22 -19.60
C ARG A 309 -2.93 6.74 -21.04
N HIS A 310 -2.02 5.90 -21.52
CA HIS A 310 -2.21 5.12 -22.74
C HIS A 310 -2.72 3.73 -22.35
N ALA A 311 -4.04 3.60 -22.23
CA ALA A 311 -4.69 2.35 -21.85
C ALA A 311 -4.73 1.38 -23.05
N LEU A 312 -4.52 0.11 -22.78
CA LEU A 312 -4.52 -0.94 -23.79
C LEU A 312 -5.84 -1.71 -23.79
N ALA A 313 -6.25 -2.15 -24.98
CA ALA A 313 -7.40 -3.05 -25.12
C ALA A 313 -6.99 -4.51 -24.84
N GLN A 314 -7.95 -5.34 -24.47
CA GLN A 314 -7.69 -6.78 -24.32
C GLN A 314 -7.20 -7.36 -25.66
N GLY A 315 -6.11 -8.13 -25.61
CA GLY A 315 -5.49 -8.71 -26.81
C GLY A 315 -4.72 -7.70 -27.68
N HIS A 316 -4.30 -6.56 -27.11
CA HIS A 316 -3.50 -5.56 -27.81
C HIS A 316 -2.24 -6.15 -28.46
N GLN A 317 -1.79 -5.52 -29.56
CA GLN A 317 -0.47 -5.75 -30.16
C GLN A 317 0.50 -4.61 -29.84
N PHE A 318 0.34 -4.01 -28.66
CA PHE A 318 1.20 -2.95 -28.17
C PHE A 318 2.65 -3.42 -28.02
N ARG A 319 3.58 -2.59 -28.47
CA ARG A 319 5.01 -2.75 -28.28
C ARG A 319 5.63 -1.40 -27.96
N MET A 320 6.20 -1.28 -26.77
CA MET A 320 6.99 -0.10 -26.39
C MET A 320 8.28 -0.05 -27.21
N GLU A 321 8.70 1.15 -27.61
CA GLU A 321 10.05 1.34 -28.13
C GLU A 321 11.06 1.05 -27.01
N PRO A 322 12.15 0.31 -27.29
CA PRO A 322 13.10 -0.08 -26.27
C PRO A 322 13.89 1.12 -25.72
N GLY A 323 14.30 1.03 -24.47
CA GLY A 323 15.26 1.95 -23.85
C GLY A 323 14.67 3.14 -23.10
N PHE A 324 13.35 3.27 -23.04
CA PHE A 324 12.71 4.21 -22.11
C PHE A 324 12.70 3.68 -20.67
N HIS A 325 13.02 4.57 -19.74
CA HIS A 325 12.98 4.37 -18.29
C HIS A 325 11.95 5.28 -17.63
N ASN A 326 11.60 4.98 -16.38
CA ASN A 326 10.78 5.88 -15.57
C ASN A 326 11.43 7.26 -15.47
N PHE A 327 10.62 8.31 -15.71
CA PHE A 327 10.97 9.73 -15.68
C PHE A 327 11.82 10.25 -16.84
N ASP A 328 12.08 9.43 -17.86
CA ASP A 328 12.75 9.88 -19.08
C ASP A 328 12.01 11.05 -19.72
N ALA A 329 12.76 12.08 -20.09
CA ALA A 329 12.23 13.23 -20.80
C ALA A 329 11.87 12.82 -22.23
N ILE A 330 10.63 13.11 -22.64
CA ILE A 330 10.15 12.89 -24.00
C ILE A 330 9.93 14.22 -24.70
N ARG A 331 10.19 14.25 -26.01
CA ARG A 331 9.96 15.42 -26.86
C ARG A 331 8.72 15.24 -27.71
N ARG A 332 7.98 16.33 -27.98
CA ARG A 332 6.85 16.31 -28.92
C ARG A 332 7.28 15.69 -30.26
N GLY A 333 6.52 14.72 -30.74
CA GLY A 333 6.77 13.99 -31.97
C GLY A 333 7.70 12.78 -31.84
N GLN A 334 8.31 12.55 -30.67
CA GLN A 334 9.13 11.36 -30.43
C GLN A 334 8.28 10.10 -30.46
N LEU A 335 8.69 9.08 -31.21
CA LEU A 335 8.06 7.77 -31.21
C LEU A 335 8.25 7.11 -29.84
N LEU A 336 7.15 6.64 -29.25
CA LEU A 336 7.14 6.00 -27.93
C LEU A 336 6.84 4.51 -28.04
N ALA A 337 5.92 4.13 -28.92
CA ALA A 337 5.46 2.76 -29.06
C ALA A 337 4.82 2.53 -30.42
N THR A 338 4.51 1.27 -30.73
CA THR A 338 3.59 0.86 -31.79
C THR A 338 2.40 0.15 -31.16
N ASP A 339 1.18 0.50 -31.55
CA ASP A 339 -0.05 -0.10 -31.02
C ASP A 339 -0.98 -0.51 -32.17
N GLY A 340 -1.16 -1.82 -32.38
CA GLY A 340 -1.94 -2.33 -33.50
C GLY A 340 -1.37 -1.99 -34.88
N GLY A 341 -0.05 -1.78 -34.96
CA GLY A 341 0.65 -1.36 -36.19
C GLY A 341 0.73 0.16 -36.37
N GLU A 342 0.03 0.94 -35.54
CA GLU A 342 0.06 2.41 -35.62
C GLU A 342 1.14 3.01 -34.72
N PRO A 343 1.93 3.98 -35.19
CA PRO A 343 2.94 4.65 -34.37
C PRO A 343 2.30 5.55 -33.32
N VAL A 344 2.71 5.37 -32.06
CA VAL A 344 2.30 6.19 -30.93
C VAL A 344 3.42 7.17 -30.61
N ALA A 345 3.22 8.44 -30.97
CA ALA A 345 4.18 9.52 -30.69
C ALA A 345 3.76 10.38 -29.48
N ALA A 346 4.75 11.02 -28.85
CA ALA A 346 4.53 12.00 -27.79
C ALA A 346 3.82 13.25 -28.34
N ASP A 347 2.72 13.66 -27.72
CA ASP A 347 1.95 14.84 -28.15
C ASP A 347 2.55 16.17 -27.65
N ARG A 348 3.47 16.11 -26.68
CA ARG A 348 4.11 17.27 -26.04
C ARG A 348 5.45 16.89 -25.41
N ASN A 349 6.20 17.90 -24.97
CA ASN A 349 7.35 17.69 -24.10
C ASN A 349 6.85 17.35 -22.68
N ALA A 350 7.30 16.22 -22.14
CA ALA A 350 6.87 15.73 -20.83
C ALA A 350 7.87 14.68 -20.31
N ARG A 351 7.46 13.90 -19.30
CA ARG A 351 8.18 12.69 -18.88
C ARG A 351 7.32 11.46 -19.08
N LEU A 352 7.98 10.34 -19.39
CA LEU A 352 7.36 9.02 -19.45
C LEU A 352 7.36 8.38 -18.05
N LEU A 353 6.34 7.58 -17.76
CA LEU A 353 6.24 6.80 -16.54
C LEU A 353 5.66 5.41 -16.83
N MET A 354 6.20 4.39 -16.17
CA MET A 354 5.83 2.97 -16.26
C MET A 354 5.68 2.48 -17.71
N PRO A 355 6.74 2.53 -18.54
CA PRO A 355 6.72 1.88 -19.85
C PRO A 355 6.50 0.37 -19.69
N LEU A 356 5.57 -0.18 -20.47
CA LEU A 356 5.24 -1.60 -20.47
C LEU A 356 6.21 -2.39 -21.37
N TYR A 357 7.08 -3.18 -20.75
CA TYR A 357 7.96 -4.11 -21.47
C TYR A 357 7.61 -5.59 -21.26
N GLN A 358 6.79 -5.88 -20.26
CA GLN A 358 6.29 -7.23 -20.01
C GLN A 358 5.08 -7.57 -20.88
N GLY A 359 4.78 -8.85 -21.05
CA GLY A 359 3.67 -9.33 -21.87
C GLY A 359 2.27 -9.24 -21.23
N GLN A 360 2.16 -8.77 -19.98
CA GLN A 360 0.90 -8.68 -19.23
C GLN A 360 0.67 -7.26 -18.70
N GLY A 361 -0.53 -6.73 -18.87
CA GLY A 361 -0.96 -5.45 -18.31
C GLY A 361 -1.92 -4.69 -19.22
N ASP A 362 -2.68 -3.78 -18.64
CA ASP A 362 -3.67 -2.96 -19.37
C ASP A 362 -3.19 -1.53 -19.65
N ASP A 363 -1.92 -1.26 -19.35
CA ASP A 363 -1.32 0.07 -19.28
C ASP A 363 -0.02 0.09 -20.08
N GLY A 364 0.00 0.80 -21.22
CA GLY A 364 1.20 0.87 -22.06
C GLY A 364 2.25 1.83 -21.50
N PHE A 365 1.83 3.04 -21.13
CA PHE A 365 2.65 4.03 -20.42
C PHE A 365 1.77 5.18 -19.91
N PHE A 366 2.38 6.03 -19.07
CA PHE A 366 1.80 7.27 -18.60
C PHE A 366 2.67 8.47 -18.99
N ILE A 367 2.01 9.61 -19.23
CA ILE A 367 2.67 10.90 -19.42
C ILE A 367 2.48 11.74 -18.16
N VAL A 368 3.59 12.17 -17.56
CA VAL A 368 3.60 12.92 -16.31
C VAL A 368 4.27 14.28 -16.47
N HIS A 369 3.88 15.23 -15.61
CA HIS A 369 4.44 16.58 -15.58
C HIS A 369 4.86 16.96 -14.18
N ASP A 370 5.96 17.70 -14.09
CA ASP A 370 6.50 18.24 -12.85
C ASP A 370 5.49 19.19 -12.17
N VAL A 371 5.26 18.99 -10.88
CA VAL A 371 4.42 19.86 -10.05
C VAL A 371 5.34 20.77 -9.23
N LYS A 372 5.21 22.09 -9.42
CA LYS A 372 6.03 23.04 -8.66
C LYS A 372 5.58 23.07 -7.18
N PRO A 373 6.52 23.19 -6.21
CA PRO A 373 6.19 23.22 -4.78
C PRO A 373 5.14 24.26 -4.38
N ILE A 374 5.17 25.44 -5.00
CA ILE A 374 4.20 26.53 -4.74
C ILE A 374 2.74 26.08 -4.95
N TRP A 375 2.48 25.18 -5.90
CA TRP A 375 1.13 24.66 -6.15
C TRP A 375 0.70 23.65 -5.07
N LEU A 376 1.64 22.92 -4.48
CA LEU A 376 1.36 22.00 -3.38
C LEU A 376 1.02 22.76 -2.10
N GLU A 377 1.75 23.82 -1.79
CA GLU A 377 1.50 24.71 -0.65
C GLU A 377 0.18 25.44 -0.81
N LEU A 378 -0.07 26.03 -1.99
CA LEU A 378 -1.35 26.66 -2.30
C LEU A 378 -2.50 25.67 -2.18
N SER A 379 -2.35 24.45 -2.70
CA SER A 379 -3.34 23.39 -2.58
C SER A 379 -3.61 23.02 -1.11
N ALA A 380 -2.57 22.87 -0.29
CA ALA A 380 -2.71 22.57 1.14
C ALA A 380 -3.46 23.69 1.87
N TRP A 381 -3.08 24.94 1.63
CA TRP A 381 -3.76 26.11 2.18
C TRP A 381 -5.23 26.19 1.78
N LEU A 382 -5.53 26.06 0.48
CA LEU A 382 -6.89 26.10 -0.06
C LEU A 382 -7.79 24.99 0.50
N ARG A 383 -7.24 23.79 0.74
CA ARG A 383 -7.99 22.65 1.31
C ARG A 383 -8.39 22.86 2.77
N GLY A 384 -7.62 23.67 3.50
CA GLY A 384 -7.93 24.11 4.86
C GLY A 384 -9.13 25.05 4.93
N LEU A 385 -9.35 25.87 3.90
CA LEU A 385 -10.45 26.85 3.87
C LEU A 385 -11.83 26.18 3.65
N PRO A 386 -12.94 26.77 4.14
CA PRO A 386 -14.29 26.24 3.94
C PRO A 386 -14.85 26.51 2.51
N LEU A 387 -14.00 26.58 1.48
CA LEU A 387 -14.37 26.96 0.11
C LEU A 387 -15.31 25.97 -0.60
N HIS A 388 -15.42 24.73 -0.11
CA HIS A 388 -16.32 23.69 -0.63
C HIS A 388 -17.77 24.16 -0.82
N GLY A 389 -18.26 24.96 0.13
CA GLY A 389 -19.60 25.50 0.11
C GLY A 389 -19.85 26.42 -1.08
N LEU A 390 -18.80 27.03 -1.63
CA LEU A 390 -18.88 28.07 -2.66
C LEU A 390 -18.72 27.54 -4.09
N LEU A 391 -18.16 26.34 -4.26
CA LEU A 391 -17.79 25.83 -5.60
C LEU A 391 -18.98 25.59 -6.54
N HIS A 392 -20.17 25.33 -6.00
CA HIS A 392 -21.39 25.18 -6.81
C HIS A 392 -21.90 26.48 -7.43
N TRP A 393 -21.36 27.64 -7.05
CA TRP A 393 -21.65 28.93 -7.69
C TRP A 393 -20.81 29.16 -8.96
N LEU A 394 -19.80 28.33 -9.22
CA LEU A 394 -19.02 28.43 -10.45
C LEU A 394 -19.86 28.06 -11.67
N PRO A 395 -19.70 28.77 -12.81
CA PRO A 395 -20.44 28.48 -14.03
C PRO A 395 -20.29 27.01 -14.47
N GLY A 396 -21.42 26.32 -14.65
CA GLY A 396 -21.43 24.92 -15.09
C GLY A 396 -21.20 23.89 -13.98
N VAL A 397 -21.17 24.29 -12.70
CA VAL A 397 -20.97 23.40 -11.55
C VAL A 397 -22.28 23.27 -10.77
N ARG A 398 -22.68 22.05 -10.42
CA ARG A 398 -23.87 21.77 -9.61
C ARG A 398 -23.55 20.72 -8.55
N ARG A 399 -24.24 20.73 -7.41
CA ARG A 399 -24.12 19.65 -6.41
C ARG A 399 -24.88 18.41 -6.87
N HIS A 400 -24.35 17.22 -6.56
CA HIS A 400 -25.06 15.98 -6.77
C HIS A 400 -26.20 15.85 -5.76
N SER A 401 -27.42 15.55 -6.22
CA SER A 401 -28.64 15.55 -5.40
C SER A 401 -28.59 14.60 -4.20
N GLN A 402 -27.92 13.46 -4.33
CA GLN A 402 -27.82 12.42 -3.31
C GLN A 402 -26.44 12.35 -2.60
N ARG A 403 -25.46 13.15 -3.03
CA ARG A 403 -24.06 13.04 -2.54
C ARG A 403 -23.48 14.44 -2.31
N PRO A 404 -23.52 14.96 -1.07
CA PRO A 404 -23.16 16.36 -0.77
C PRO A 404 -21.70 16.70 -1.10
N GLU A 405 -20.78 15.73 -0.99
CA GLU A 405 -19.35 15.90 -1.33
C GLU A 405 -19.06 15.73 -2.84
N THR A 406 -20.08 15.57 -3.67
CA THR A 406 -19.93 15.38 -5.12
C THR A 406 -20.50 16.56 -5.90
N LEU A 407 -19.69 17.06 -6.84
CA LEU A 407 -20.03 18.09 -7.80
C LEU A 407 -20.16 17.48 -9.20
N ILE A 408 -21.10 18.00 -9.99
CA ILE A 408 -21.28 17.71 -11.40
C ILE A 408 -20.83 18.93 -12.17
N VAL A 409 -19.83 18.78 -13.03
CA VAL A 409 -19.20 19.84 -13.80
C VAL A 409 -19.47 19.63 -15.29
N ASP A 410 -20.09 20.61 -15.94
CA ASP A 410 -20.29 20.62 -17.39
C ASP A 410 -18.98 21.04 -18.09
N LYS A 411 -18.44 20.14 -18.92
CA LYS A 411 -17.13 20.33 -19.59
C LYS A 411 -17.06 21.53 -20.53
N HIS A 412 -18.19 22.01 -21.04
CA HIS A 412 -18.24 23.10 -22.03
C HIS A 412 -18.44 24.47 -21.37
N ARG A 413 -19.07 24.51 -20.19
CA ARG A 413 -19.31 25.75 -19.43
C ARG A 413 -18.20 26.01 -18.41
N ALA A 414 -17.65 24.95 -17.81
CA ALA A 414 -16.51 25.07 -16.93
C ALA A 414 -15.22 25.18 -17.77
N ARG A 415 -14.63 26.38 -17.84
CA ARG A 415 -13.34 26.60 -18.52
C ARG A 415 -12.26 25.69 -17.92
N TRP A 416 -11.21 25.38 -18.68
CA TRP A 416 -10.07 24.55 -18.24
C TRP A 416 -9.51 24.92 -16.86
N LEU A 417 -9.53 26.21 -16.51
CA LEU A 417 -9.15 26.73 -15.20
C LEU A 417 -9.94 26.12 -14.04
N ALA A 418 -11.24 25.84 -14.22
CA ALA A 418 -12.09 25.26 -13.18
C ALA A 418 -11.64 23.84 -12.78
N LEU A 419 -11.17 23.02 -13.74
CA LEU A 419 -10.69 21.66 -13.47
C LEU A 419 -9.41 21.66 -12.64
N GLN A 420 -8.49 22.58 -12.94
CA GLN A 420 -7.28 22.76 -12.14
C GLN A 420 -7.59 23.22 -10.72
N VAL A 421 -8.56 24.14 -10.57
CA VAL A 421 -9.04 24.62 -9.27
C VAL A 421 -9.65 23.47 -8.45
N PHE A 422 -10.38 22.55 -9.09
CA PHE A 422 -10.93 21.37 -8.41
C PHE A 422 -9.84 20.45 -7.86
N HIS A 423 -8.80 20.14 -8.64
CA HIS A 423 -7.68 19.32 -8.16
C HIS A 423 -6.91 20.02 -7.02
N LEU A 424 -6.68 21.33 -7.12
CA LEU A 424 -6.08 22.13 -6.03
C LEU A 424 -6.89 22.01 -4.73
N LEU A 425 -8.21 22.03 -4.83
CA LEU A 425 -9.14 21.89 -3.68
C LEU A 425 -9.36 20.45 -3.23
N GLY A 426 -8.68 19.46 -3.84
CA GLY A 426 -8.75 18.07 -3.44
C GLY A 426 -9.96 17.31 -3.96
N TYR A 427 -10.55 17.76 -5.05
CA TYR A 427 -11.55 16.98 -5.79
C TYR A 427 -10.85 16.05 -6.77
N ARG A 428 -11.28 14.79 -6.79
CA ARG A 428 -10.87 13.80 -7.79
C ARG A 428 -11.91 13.68 -8.88
N ARG A 429 -11.48 13.34 -10.09
CA ARG A 429 -12.39 12.97 -11.18
C ARG A 429 -12.92 11.56 -10.96
N ARG A 430 -14.25 11.40 -10.95
CA ARG A 430 -14.93 10.13 -11.21
C ARG A 430 -15.46 10.14 -12.65
N ARG A 431 -15.40 8.98 -13.32
CA ARG A 431 -15.96 8.81 -14.68
C ARG A 431 -17.37 9.39 -14.73
N GLY A 432 -17.56 10.39 -15.59
CA GLY A 432 -18.86 10.97 -15.91
C GLY A 432 -19.32 10.57 -17.31
N LYS A 433 -20.62 10.64 -17.59
CA LYS A 433 -21.18 10.37 -18.92
C LYS A 433 -20.89 11.55 -19.85
N ASN A 434 -20.27 11.30 -21.01
CA ASN A 434 -20.02 12.23 -22.13
C ASN A 434 -19.74 13.69 -21.74
N ARG A 435 -20.80 14.48 -21.53
CA ARG A 435 -20.82 15.94 -21.35
C ARG A 435 -20.57 16.41 -19.92
N THR A 436 -20.64 15.54 -18.93
CA THR A 436 -20.44 15.89 -17.51
C THR A 436 -19.24 15.18 -16.91
N LEU A 437 -18.54 15.87 -16.01
CA LEU A 437 -17.54 15.31 -15.12
C LEU A 437 -18.15 15.23 -13.72
N VAL A 438 -17.98 14.09 -13.06
CA VAL A 438 -18.38 13.93 -11.67
C VAL A 438 -17.11 14.12 -10.84
N MET A 439 -17.09 15.12 -9.97
CA MET A 439 -15.95 15.44 -9.13
C MET A 439 -16.33 15.19 -7.69
N THR A 440 -15.62 14.30 -7.00
CA THR A 440 -15.89 13.98 -5.59
C THR A 440 -14.75 14.50 -4.75
N ARG A 441 -15.07 15.18 -3.66
CA ARG A 441 -14.06 15.66 -2.71
C ARG A 441 -13.38 14.46 -2.03
N ARG A 442 -12.07 14.53 -1.87
CA ARG A 442 -11.34 13.62 -0.96
C ARG A 442 -11.77 13.96 0.46
N ASP A 443 -12.12 12.95 1.26
CA ASP A 443 -12.47 13.17 2.66
C ASP A 443 -11.33 13.94 3.34
N ARG A 444 -11.70 14.87 4.23
CA ARG A 444 -10.78 15.47 5.19
C ARG A 444 -10.46 14.41 6.24
N GLY A 445 -9.73 13.37 5.81
CA GLY A 445 -9.05 12.46 6.72
C GLY A 445 -8.04 13.27 7.49
#